data_AF-A0A2C5XUL7-F1
#
_entry.id   AF-A0A2C5XUL7-F1
#
_cell.length_a   1.000
_cell.length_b   1.000
_cell.length_c   1.000
_cell.angle_alpha   90.00
_cell.angle_beta   90.00
_cell.angle_gamma   90.00
#
_symmetry.space_group_name_H-M   'P 1'
#
loop_
_entity.id
_entity.type
_entity.pdbx_description
1 polymer ?
#
loop_
_entity_poly.entity_id
_entity_poly.type
_entity_poly.pdbx_seq_one_letter_code
_entity_poly.pdbx_strand_id
1 'polypeptide(L)'
;MPGIRDLNASSFWIFIQRLPLVTRIIILLITLCWMVGLYWQKLSDWGSLVPSKVFLTSAYRLSTFPLIHKNLTHAVVNVLALTPLMERFENEYGSLSTLALFFGPLTSLPALLYVLLEGTILRGNKPVMGAR
;
A
#
# COMPACT_ATOMS: atom_id res chain seq x y z
N MET A 1 26.42 1.23 -22.68
CA MET A 1 26.33 0.83 -21.27
C MET A 1 26.03 2.08 -20.46
N PRO A 2 24.86 2.22 -19.79
CA PRO A 2 24.62 3.37 -18.93
C PRO A 2 25.51 3.22 -17.68
N GLY A 3 26.45 4.15 -17.52
CA GLY A 3 27.36 4.20 -16.38
C GLY A 3 26.64 4.63 -15.11
N ILE A 4 27.10 4.10 -13.97
CA ILE A 4 26.56 4.30 -12.62
C ILE A 4 26.90 5.71 -12.07
N ARG A 5 26.84 6.77 -12.91
CA ARG A 5 27.38 8.10 -12.58
C ARG A 5 26.37 9.26 -12.52
N ASP A 6 25.06 9.00 -12.65
CA ASP A 6 24.05 10.06 -12.62
C ASP A 6 22.96 9.87 -11.56
N LEU A 7 23.34 9.58 -10.31
CA LEU A 7 22.46 9.79 -9.15
C LEU A 7 22.36 11.29 -8.85
N ASN A 8 21.92 12.07 -9.84
CA ASN A 8 21.61 13.48 -9.69
C ASN A 8 20.16 13.60 -9.20
N ALA A 9 19.86 14.56 -8.32
CA ALA A 9 18.49 14.78 -7.84
C ALA A 9 17.52 14.99 -9.02
N SER A 10 17.98 15.61 -10.10
CA SER A 10 17.23 15.80 -11.35
C SER A 10 16.76 14.49 -11.98
N SER A 11 17.60 13.44 -12.02
CA SER A 11 17.25 12.12 -12.57
C SER A 11 16.11 11.45 -11.78
N PHE A 12 16.12 11.61 -10.45
CA PHE A 12 15.08 11.07 -9.57
C PHE A 12 13.73 11.78 -9.76
N TRP A 13 13.74 13.12 -9.85
CA TRP A 13 12.52 13.88 -10.13
C TRP A 13 11.92 13.56 -11.50
N ILE A 14 12.76 13.41 -12.52
CA ILE A 14 12.34 12.99 -13.87
C ILE A 14 11.71 11.60 -13.82
N PHE A 15 12.30 10.67 -13.06
CA PHE A 15 11.74 9.34 -12.88
C PHE A 15 10.34 9.38 -12.24
N ILE A 16 10.18 10.11 -11.13
CA ILE A 16 8.86 10.27 -10.47
C ILE A 16 7.84 10.92 -11.40
N GLN A 17 8.23 11.93 -12.18
CA GLN A 17 7.32 12.62 -13.10
C GLN A 17 6.83 11.73 -14.25
N ARG A 18 7.61 10.71 -14.63
CA ARG A 18 7.24 9.72 -15.65
C ARG A 18 6.26 8.67 -15.13
N LEU A 19 6.13 8.52 -13.81
CA LEU A 19 5.17 7.56 -13.24
C LEU A 19 3.73 7.96 -13.60
N PRO A 20 2.89 6.99 -13.99
CA PRO A 20 1.45 7.19 -14.17
C PRO A 20 0.78 7.80 -12.93
N LEU A 21 -0.35 8.48 -13.14
CA LEU A 21 -0.96 9.35 -12.12
C LEU A 21 -1.36 8.59 -10.85
N VAL A 22 -2.07 7.47 -10.99
CA VAL A 22 -2.58 6.69 -9.87
C VAL A 22 -1.44 6.03 -9.10
N THR A 23 -0.46 5.49 -9.82
CA THR A 23 0.77 4.94 -9.26
C THR A 23 1.48 5.96 -8.38
N ARG A 24 1.65 7.18 -8.90
CA ARG A 24 2.27 8.30 -8.17
C ARG A 24 1.47 8.69 -6.92
N ILE A 25 0.14 8.78 -7.04
CA ILE A 25 -0.74 9.11 -5.92
C ILE A 25 -0.66 8.03 -4.84
N ILE A 26 -0.68 6.74 -5.19
CA ILE A 26 -0.62 5.65 -4.20
C ILE A 26 0.73 5.65 -3.47
N ILE A 27 1.84 5.82 -4.18
CA ILE A 27 3.17 5.90 -3.56
C ILE A 27 3.26 7.11 -2.62
N LEU A 28 2.71 8.25 -3.04
CA LEU A 28 2.64 9.45 -2.22
C LEU A 28 1.78 9.22 -0.98
N LEU A 29 0.62 8.57 -1.11
CA LEU A 29 -0.23 8.23 0.03
C LEU A 29 0.47 7.28 1.01
N ILE A 30 1.15 6.24 0.53
CA ILE A 30 1.94 5.34 1.38
C ILE A 30 3.02 6.13 2.13
N THR A 31 3.73 7.01 1.43
CA THR A 31 4.81 7.82 2.01
C THR A 31 4.28 8.82 3.04
N LEU A 32 3.17 9.50 2.75
CA LEU A 32 2.50 10.42 3.68
C LEU A 32 1.95 9.67 4.90
N CYS A 33 1.24 8.56 4.70
CA CYS A 33 0.71 7.75 5.81
C CYS A 33 1.83 7.24 6.71
N TRP A 34 2.96 6.81 6.13
CA TRP A 34 4.13 6.43 6.91
C TRP A 34 4.70 7.61 7.71
N MET A 35 4.92 8.78 7.08
CA MET A 35 5.43 9.97 7.78
C MET A 35 4.50 10.46 8.89
N VAL A 36 3.19 10.52 8.64
CA VAL A 36 2.19 10.88 9.66
C VAL A 36 2.18 9.85 10.78
N GLY A 37 2.33 8.56 10.46
CA GLY A 37 2.42 7.47 11.44
C GLY A 37 3.59 7.61 12.42
N LEU A 38 4.67 8.32 12.06
CA LEU A 38 5.79 8.61 12.97
C LEU A 38 5.36 9.51 14.14
N TYR A 39 4.42 10.42 13.91
CA TYR A 39 3.94 11.39 14.91
C TYR A 39 2.59 11.00 15.49
N TRP A 40 1.77 10.26 14.73
CA TRP A 40 0.41 9.91 15.12
C TRP A 40 0.15 8.40 15.05
N GLN A 41 0.49 7.70 16.13
CA GLN A 41 0.36 6.24 16.24
C GLN A 41 -1.07 5.71 16.04
N LYS A 42 -2.10 6.53 16.33
CA LYS A 42 -3.52 6.14 16.10
C LYS A 42 -3.85 5.91 14.62
N LEU A 43 -3.05 6.48 13.70
CA LEU A 43 -3.22 6.22 12.27
C LEU A 43 -3.04 4.73 11.95
N SER A 44 -2.10 4.08 12.65
CA SER A 44 -1.82 2.66 12.51
C SER A 44 -3.03 1.82 12.92
N ASP A 45 -3.61 2.14 14.08
CA ASP A 45 -4.81 1.48 14.59
C ASP A 45 -6.05 1.75 13.74
N TRP A 46 -6.13 2.90 13.09
CA TRP A 46 -7.24 3.26 12.20
C TRP A 46 -7.19 2.45 10.90
N GLY A 47 -6.04 2.36 10.25
CA GLY A 47 -5.93 1.73 8.93
C GLY A 47 -5.55 0.25 8.94
N SER A 48 -5.10 -0.33 10.06
CA SER A 48 -4.72 -1.75 10.11
C SER A 48 -5.89 -2.70 9.85
N LEU A 49 -5.63 -3.83 9.20
CA LEU A 49 -6.59 -4.92 9.03
C LEU A 49 -6.65 -5.76 10.32
N VAL A 50 -7.76 -5.69 11.04
CA VAL A 50 -8.01 -6.44 12.29
C VAL A 50 -9.28 -7.27 12.10
N PRO A 51 -9.21 -8.61 12.14
CA PRO A 51 -10.37 -9.46 11.86
C PRO A 51 -11.62 -9.09 12.63
N SER A 52 -11.51 -8.80 13.93
CA SER A 52 -12.66 -8.44 14.77
C SER A 52 -13.29 -7.08 14.45
N LYS A 53 -12.60 -6.19 13.71
CA LYS A 53 -13.08 -4.83 13.40
C LYS A 53 -13.70 -4.72 12.01
N VAL A 54 -13.46 -5.68 11.12
CA VAL A 54 -13.86 -5.59 9.70
C VAL A 54 -15.38 -5.66 9.52
N PHE A 55 -16.06 -6.58 10.20
CA PHE A 55 -17.49 -6.86 9.98
C PHE A 55 -18.47 -5.95 10.73
N LEU A 56 -18.01 -5.21 11.75
CA LEU A 56 -18.90 -4.44 12.61
C LEU A 56 -19.14 -3.02 12.10
N THR A 57 -18.09 -2.29 11.71
CA THR A 57 -18.21 -0.88 11.29
C THR A 57 -17.07 -0.38 10.39
N SER A 58 -16.04 -1.18 10.13
CA SER A 58 -14.78 -0.71 9.54
C SER A 58 -14.36 -1.50 8.29
N ALA A 59 -15.28 -1.72 7.35
CA ALA A 59 -15.00 -2.40 6.09
C ALA A 59 -13.92 -1.68 5.25
N TYR A 60 -13.75 -0.36 5.43
CA TYR A 60 -12.67 0.41 4.79
C TYR A 60 -11.27 -0.16 5.06
N ARG A 61 -11.08 -0.90 6.17
CA ARG A 61 -9.83 -1.58 6.52
C ARG A 61 -9.40 -2.64 5.50
N LEU A 62 -10.32 -3.15 4.68
CA LEU A 62 -10.01 -4.05 3.57
C LEU A 62 -9.18 -3.36 2.48
N SER A 63 -9.23 -2.04 2.39
CA SER A 63 -8.55 -1.27 1.34
C SER A 63 -7.55 -0.25 1.89
N THR A 64 -7.59 0.10 3.18
CA THR A 64 -6.64 1.05 3.78
C THR A 64 -5.39 0.41 4.39
N PHE A 65 -5.44 -0.88 4.78
CA PHE A 65 -4.29 -1.58 5.37
C PHE A 65 -3.00 -1.57 4.53
N PRO A 66 -3.03 -1.58 3.18
CA PRO A 66 -1.82 -1.53 2.37
C PRO A 66 -1.14 -0.16 2.41
N LEU A 67 -1.84 0.90 2.85
CA LEU A 67 -1.27 2.25 2.98
C LEU A 67 -0.49 2.41 4.29
N ILE A 68 -0.75 1.57 5.29
CA ILE A 68 -0.19 1.68 6.64
C ILE A 68 1.05 0.78 6.77
N HIS A 69 2.17 1.36 7.19
CA HIS A 69 3.45 0.68 7.31
C HIS A 69 4.08 0.94 8.68
N LYS A 70 4.64 -0.10 9.31
CA LYS A 70 5.15 -0.02 10.69
C LYS A 70 6.52 0.64 10.83
N ASN A 71 7.37 0.52 9.82
CA ASN A 71 8.73 1.06 9.84
C ASN A 71 9.18 1.46 8.42
N LEU A 72 10.29 2.19 8.36
CA LEU A 72 10.84 2.72 7.11
C LEU A 72 11.19 1.59 6.13
N THR A 73 11.88 0.55 6.58
CA THR A 73 12.28 -0.57 5.72
C THR A 73 11.06 -1.21 5.06
N HIS A 74 10.00 -1.40 5.84
CA HIS A 74 8.76 -1.93 5.33
C HIS A 74 8.12 -1.02 4.28
N ALA A 75 8.03 0.30 4.55
CA ALA A 75 7.54 1.28 3.59
C ALA A 75 8.34 1.29 2.29
N VAL A 76 9.68 1.35 2.39
CA VAL A 76 10.57 1.42 1.23
C VAL A 76 10.47 0.15 0.38
N VAL A 77 10.55 -1.04 0.99
CA VAL A 77 10.49 -2.31 0.23
C VAL A 77 9.16 -2.45 -0.50
N ASN A 78 8.04 -2.05 0.11
CA ASN A 78 6.73 -2.14 -0.55
C ASN A 78 6.57 -1.10 -1.64
N VAL A 79 7.04 0.13 -1.46
CA VAL A 79 7.05 1.12 -2.54
C VAL A 79 7.88 0.61 -3.72
N LEU A 80 9.07 0.07 -3.47
CA LEU A 80 9.92 -0.48 -4.52
C LEU A 80 9.29 -1.68 -5.24
N ALA A 81 8.57 -2.54 -4.52
CA ALA A 81 7.89 -3.69 -5.11
C ALA A 81 6.60 -3.31 -5.87
N LEU A 82 5.83 -2.36 -5.33
CA LEU A 82 4.52 -1.97 -5.85
C LEU A 82 4.63 -1.05 -7.06
N THR A 83 5.62 -0.13 -7.07
CA THR A 83 5.79 0.87 -8.13
C THR A 83 5.83 0.26 -9.54
N PRO A 84 6.72 -0.71 -9.86
CA PRO A 84 6.80 -1.25 -11.23
C PRO A 84 5.55 -2.04 -11.63
N LEU A 85 4.88 -2.70 -10.68
CA LEU A 85 3.65 -3.45 -10.94
C LEU A 85 2.51 -2.50 -11.32
N MET A 86 2.31 -1.45 -10.51
CA MET A 86 1.26 -0.46 -10.70
C MET A 86 1.52 0.41 -11.93
N GLU A 87 2.77 0.83 -12.15
CA GLU A 87 3.16 1.59 -13.33
C GLU A 87 2.84 0.83 -14.61
N ARG A 88 3.25 -0.45 -14.68
CA ARG A 88 2.99 -1.28 -15.86
C ARG A 88 1.49 -1.47 -16.08
N PHE A 89 0.74 -1.79 -15.02
CA PHE A 89 -0.70 -1.99 -15.11
C PHE A 89 -1.44 -0.72 -15.54
N GLU A 90 -1.05 0.44 -15.00
CA GLU A 90 -1.69 1.71 -15.33
C GLU A 90 -1.41 2.15 -16.77
N ASN A 91 -0.20 1.90 -17.26
CA ASN A 91 0.13 2.15 -18.67
C ASN A 91 -0.63 1.24 -19.64
N GLU A 92 -0.96 0.01 -19.22
CA GLU A 92 -1.64 -0.98 -20.07
C GLU A 92 -3.18 -0.86 -20.04
N TYR A 93 -3.75 -0.59 -18.86
CA TYR A 93 -5.21 -0.64 -18.64
C TYR A 93 -5.83 0.69 -18.22
N GLY A 94 -5.01 1.73 -18.00
CA GLY A 94 -5.46 3.07 -17.62
C GLY A 94 -5.70 3.28 -16.12
N SER A 95 -5.82 4.54 -15.73
CA SER A 95 -5.91 4.97 -14.33
C SER A 95 -7.16 4.47 -13.59
N LEU A 96 -8.34 4.47 -14.22
CA LEU A 96 -9.57 4.00 -13.57
C LEU A 96 -9.53 2.50 -13.28
N SER A 97 -9.07 1.70 -14.25
CA SER A 97 -8.85 0.26 -14.08
C SER A 97 -7.84 -0.01 -12.96
N THR A 98 -6.80 0.80 -12.87
CA THR A 98 -5.75 0.70 -11.84
C THR A 98 -6.30 1.00 -10.45
N LEU A 99 -7.12 2.04 -10.30
CA LEU A 99 -7.81 2.34 -9.04
C LEU A 99 -8.75 1.21 -8.63
N ALA A 100 -9.53 0.70 -9.59
CA ALA A 100 -10.44 -0.41 -9.35
C ALA A 100 -9.69 -1.68 -8.94
N LEU A 101 -8.56 -1.98 -9.58
CA LEU A 101 -7.69 -3.10 -9.22
C LEU A 101 -7.15 -2.91 -7.80
N PHE A 102 -6.57 -1.74 -7.50
CA PHE A 102 -5.92 -1.46 -6.24
C PHE A 102 -6.90 -1.52 -5.06
N PHE A 103 -8.00 -0.78 -5.12
CA PHE A 103 -8.98 -0.76 -4.02
C PHE A 103 -9.94 -1.96 -4.04
N GLY A 104 -10.02 -2.69 -5.16
CA GLY A 104 -10.81 -3.90 -5.31
C GLY A 104 -9.97 -5.16 -5.08
N PRO A 105 -9.75 -6.01 -6.09
CA PRO A 105 -9.23 -7.36 -5.90
C PRO A 105 -7.80 -7.43 -5.35
N LEU A 106 -6.92 -6.47 -5.67
CA LEU A 106 -5.53 -6.50 -5.21
C LEU A 106 -5.41 -6.43 -3.69
N THR A 107 -6.32 -5.71 -3.04
CA THR A 107 -6.29 -5.48 -1.58
C THR A 107 -7.40 -6.25 -0.87
N SER A 108 -8.60 -6.26 -1.42
CA SER A 108 -9.76 -6.90 -0.81
C SER A 108 -9.69 -8.43 -0.84
N LEU A 109 -9.15 -9.06 -1.89
CA LEU A 109 -9.05 -10.54 -1.92
C LEU A 109 -8.06 -11.07 -0.87
N PRO A 110 -6.80 -10.57 -0.79
CA PRO A 110 -5.89 -10.99 0.28
C PRO A 110 -6.44 -10.64 1.67
N ALA A 111 -7.07 -9.48 1.84
CA ALA A 111 -7.64 -9.07 3.12
C ALA A 111 -8.79 -9.98 3.56
N LEU A 112 -9.72 -10.30 2.66
CA LEU A 112 -10.82 -11.20 2.95
C LEU A 112 -10.30 -12.60 3.29
N LEU A 113 -9.34 -13.11 2.51
CA LEU A 113 -8.71 -14.40 2.79
C LEU A 113 -8.05 -14.39 4.18
N TYR A 114 -7.31 -13.34 4.52
CA TYR A 114 -6.70 -13.20 5.84
C TYR A 114 -7.75 -13.18 6.96
N VAL A 115 -8.82 -12.41 6.81
CA VAL A 115 -9.88 -12.29 7.83
C VAL A 115 -10.63 -13.62 8.01
N LEU A 116 -10.87 -14.36 6.93
CA LEU A 116 -11.46 -15.69 7.01
C LEU A 116 -10.50 -16.66 7.72
N LEU A 117 -9.26 -16.77 7.26
CA LEU A 117 -8.31 -17.71 7.85
C LEU A 117 -7.99 -17.37 9.31
N GLU A 118 -7.56 -16.15 9.60
CA GLU A 118 -7.17 -15.73 10.95
C GLU A 118 -8.40 -15.62 11.86
N GLY A 119 -9.46 -14.95 11.40
CA GLY A 119 -10.62 -14.62 12.23
C GLY A 119 -11.57 -15.79 12.45
N THR A 120 -11.86 -16.59 11.43
CA THR A 120 -12.88 -17.65 11.53
C THR A 120 -12.27 -19.03 11.80
N ILE A 121 -11.19 -19.40 11.11
CA ILE A 121 -10.57 -20.72 11.25
C ILE A 121 -9.63 -20.75 12.48
N LEU A 122 -8.66 -19.84 12.53
CA LEU A 122 -7.66 -19.80 13.60
C LEU A 122 -8.16 -19.10 14.87
N ARG A 123 -9.29 -18.39 14.78
CA ARG A 123 -9.89 -17.59 15.88
C ARG A 123 -8.92 -16.59 16.50
N GLY A 124 -7.97 -16.12 15.70
CA GLY A 124 -7.01 -15.08 16.05
C GLY A 124 -7.56 -13.68 15.78
N ASN A 125 -6.78 -12.67 16.18
CA ASN A 125 -7.14 -11.27 15.96
C ASN A 125 -5.92 -10.38 15.73
N LYS A 126 -4.89 -10.94 15.08
CA LYS A 126 -3.64 -10.21 14.86
C LYS A 126 -3.87 -9.07 13.87
N PRO A 127 -3.41 -7.83 14.16
CA PRO A 127 -3.49 -6.75 13.21
C PRO A 127 -2.46 -6.93 12.09
N VAL A 128 -2.91 -6.92 10.83
CA VAL A 128 -2.04 -6.80 9.67
C VAL A 128 -2.01 -5.36 9.23
N MET A 129 -0.83 -4.82 9.28
CA MET A 129 -0.40 -3.58 8.66
C MET A 129 0.86 -3.98 7.93
N GLY A 130 1.24 -3.25 6.90
CA GLY A 130 2.47 -3.52 6.19
C GLY A 130 3.61 -4.00 7.12
N ALA A 131 4.02 -5.26 6.88
CA ALA A 131 4.84 -6.24 7.61
C ALA A 131 5.18 -6.07 9.10
N ARG A 132 4.95 -7.22 9.74
CA ARG A 132 5.21 -7.75 11.10
C ARG A 132 4.52 -7.06 12.24
#